data_AF-A0A1C3PAI3-F1
#
_entry.id   AF-A0A1C3PAI3-F1
#
_cell.length_a   1.000
_cell.length_b   1.000
_cell.length_c   1.000
_cell.angle_alpha   90.00
_cell.angle_beta   90.00
_cell.angle_gamma   90.00
#
_symmetry.space_group_name_H-M   'P 1'
#
loop_
_entity.id
_entity.type
_entity.pdbx_description
1 polymer ?
#
loop_
_entity_poly.entity_id
_entity_poly.type
_entity_poly.pdbx_seq_one_letter_code
_entity_poly.pdbx_strand_id
1 'polypeptide(L)' 'MRARLRPMRGLKRLRSAQVIGSGHAFIRNIRRGHYELGVDTEPRLWLSAAFTELTLAI' A
#
# COMPACT_ATOMS: atom_id res chain seq x y z
N MET A 1 -11.07 8.40 -17.49
CA MET A 1 -10.18 9.56 -17.25
C MET A 1 -9.05 9.17 -16.30
N ARG A 2 -7.78 9.41 -16.65
CA ARG A 2 -6.66 9.30 -15.70
C ARG A 2 -6.27 10.72 -15.30
N ALA A 3 -6.65 11.14 -14.10
CA ALA A 3 -6.21 12.42 -13.55
C ALA A 3 -4.68 12.38 -13.42
N ARG A 4 -3.98 13.34 -14.03
CA ARG A 4 -2.52 13.46 -13.88
C ARG A 4 -2.23 14.12 -12.55
N LEU A 5 -1.52 13.39 -11.69
CA LEU A 5 -0.99 13.94 -10.44
C LEU A 5 -0.01 15.06 -10.77
N ARG A 6 0.00 16.11 -9.94
CA ARG A 6 0.99 17.19 -10.07
C ARG A 6 2.42 16.61 -9.99
N PRO A 7 3.35 17.11 -10.81
CA PRO A 7 4.74 16.68 -10.72
C PRO A 7 5.27 16.89 -9.29
N MET A 8 5.66 15.81 -8.62
CA MET A 8 6.26 15.89 -7.28
C MET A 8 7.72 16.35 -7.41
N ARG A 9 7.93 17.67 -7.44
CA ARG A 9 9.27 18.26 -7.41
C ARG A 9 9.99 17.82 -6.12
N GLY A 10 11.19 17.25 -6.27
CA GLY A 10 12.03 16.84 -5.14
C GLY A 10 11.93 15.36 -4.75
N LEU A 11 10.91 14.61 -5.19
CA LEU A 11 10.77 13.20 -4.79
C LEU A 11 11.94 12.33 -5.25
N LYS A 12 12.53 12.59 -6.43
CA LYS A 12 13.75 11.89 -6.89
C LYS A 12 14.96 12.06 -5.97
N ARG A 13 14.97 13.06 -5.09
CA ARG A 13 16.09 13.40 -4.18
C ARG A 13 15.82 12.97 -2.73
N LEU A 14 14.61 12.56 -2.41
CA LEU A 14 14.27 12.08 -1.07
C LEU A 14 14.74 10.63 -0.93
N ARG A 15 15.64 10.37 0.01
CA ARG A 15 16.10 9.00 0.36
C ARG A 15 14.93 8.06 0.66
N SER A 16 13.82 8.59 1.17
CA SER A 16 12.60 7.85 1.52
C SER A 16 11.62 7.64 0.35
N ALA A 17 11.87 8.19 -0.83
CA ALA A 17 10.93 8.14 -1.95
C ALA A 17 10.57 6.72 -2.38
N GLN A 18 11.55 5.82 -2.39
CA GLN A 18 11.34 4.41 -2.68
C GLN A 18 10.46 3.76 -1.61
N VAL A 19 10.74 3.99 -0.33
CA VAL A 19 9.97 3.43 0.80
C VAL A 19 8.52 3.89 0.74
N ILE A 20 8.29 5.20 0.54
CA ILE A 20 6.94 5.77 0.42
C ILE A 20 6.22 5.20 -0.81
N GLY A 21 6.91 5.11 -1.95
CA GLY A 21 6.34 4.56 -3.18
C GLY A 21 5.93 3.09 -3.06
N SER A 22 6.83 2.26 -2.51
CA SER A 22 6.57 0.84 -2.27
C SER A 22 5.45 0.63 -1.26
N GLY A 23 5.44 1.38 -0.15
CA GLY A 23 4.37 1.31 0.85
C GLY A 23 3.01 1.70 0.27
N HIS A 24 2.95 2.78 -0.52
CA HIS A 24 1.72 3.18 -1.18
C HIS A 24 1.23 2.14 -2.21
N ALA A 25 2.15 1.56 -2.99
CA ALA A 25 1.81 0.50 -3.94
C ALA A 25 1.30 -0.76 -3.22
N PHE A 26 1.91 -1.13 -2.09
CA PHE A 26 1.54 -2.28 -1.29
C PHE A 26 0.11 -2.15 -0.73
N ILE A 27 -0.22 -1.03 -0.07
CA ILE A 27 -1.57 -0.77 0.45
C ILE A 27 -2.61 -0.81 -0.68
N ARG A 28 -2.27 -0.28 -1.86
CA ARG A 28 -3.16 -0.30 -3.03
C ARG A 28 -3.38 -1.71 -3.57
N ASN A 29 -2.38 -2.58 -3.51
CA ASN A 29 -2.50 -3.96 -3.96
C ASN A 29 -3.32 -4.80 -2.97
N ILE A 30 -3.16 -4.60 -1.65
CA ILE A 30 -4.03 -5.23 -0.64
C ILE A 30 -5.50 -4.86 -0.91
N ARG A 31 -5.81 -3.57 -1.04
CA ARG A 31 -7.18 -3.10 -1.31
C ARG A 31 -7.78 -3.58 -2.64
N ARG A 32 -6.95 -4.11 -3.55
CA ARG A 32 -7.36 -4.68 -4.83
C ARG A 32 -7.48 -6.20 -4.79
N GLY A 33 -7.23 -6.83 -3.64
CA GLY A 33 -7.20 -8.28 -3.50
C GLY A 33 -6.06 -8.94 -4.27
N HIS A 34 -4.94 -8.23 -4.49
CA HIS A 34 -3.76 -8.81 -5.14
C HIS A 34 -2.88 -9.62 -4.18
N TYR A 35 -3.26 -9.69 -2.90
CA TYR A 35 -2.62 -10.51 -1.89
C TYR A 35 -3.70 -11.24 -1.10
N GLU A 36 -3.36 -12.45 -0.65
CA GLU A 36 -4.14 -13.23 0.30
C GLU A 36 -3.90 -12.73 1.73
N LEU A 37 -4.07 -11.41 1.93
CA LEU A 37 -3.93 -10.77 3.23
C LEU A 37 -5.24 -10.10 3.63
N GLY A 38 -5.73 -10.39 4.82
CA GLY A 38 -6.96 -9.85 5.40
C GLY A 38 -8.23 -10.16 4.61
N VAL A 39 -8.19 -11.18 3.75
CA VAL A 39 -9.27 -11.53 2.79
C VAL A 39 -10.58 -11.92 3.49
N ASP A 40 -10.49 -12.46 4.71
CA ASP A 40 -11.65 -12.89 5.50
C ASP A 40 -12.21 -11.78 6.41
N THR A 41 -11.67 -10.56 6.31
CA THR A 41 -12.02 -9.45 7.18
C THR A 41 -12.92 -8.43 6.48
N GLU A 42 -13.83 -7.79 7.22
CA GLU A 42 -14.64 -6.70 6.68
C GLU A 42 -13.79 -5.59 6.02
N PRO A 43 -14.24 -4.96 4.91
CA PRO A 43 -13.47 -3.98 4.17
C PRO A 43 -12.91 -2.80 4.99
N ARG A 44 -13.60 -2.46 6.10
CA ARG A 44 -13.18 -1.39 7.03
C ARG A 44 -11.95 -1.77 7.85
N LEU A 45 -11.78 -3.06 8.15
CA LEU A 45 -10.70 -3.61 8.98
C LEU A 45 -9.64 -4.33 8.14
N TRP A 46 -9.92 -4.58 6.85
CA TRP A 46 -9.07 -5.31 5.92
C TRP A 46 -7.59 -4.88 5.96
N LEU A 47 -7.30 -3.57 5.93
CA LEU A 47 -5.91 -3.12 5.97
C LEU A 47 -5.23 -3.44 7.30
N SER A 48 -5.93 -3.31 8.42
CA SER A 48 -5.39 -3.65 9.74
C SER A 48 -5.09 -5.14 9.83
N ALA A 49 -6.05 -5.99 9.43
CA ALA A 49 -5.88 -7.44 9.41
C ALA A 49 -4.71 -7.87 8.50
N ALA A 50 -4.59 -7.28 7.31
CA ALA A 50 -3.49 -7.55 6.40
C ALA A 50 -2.11 -7.25 7.00
N PHE A 51 -1.97 -6.17 7.80
CA PHE A 51 -0.72 -5.87 8.50
C PHE A 51 -0.47 -6.83 9.68
N THR A 52 -1.52 -7.23 10.40
CA THR A 52 -1.42 -8.25 11.46
C THR A 52 -0.96 -9.59 10.88
N GLU A 53 -1.59 -10.05 9.81
CA GLU A 53 -1.20 -11.30 9.12
C GLU A 53 0.21 -11.22 8.55
N LEU A 54 0.59 -10.10 7.94
CA LEU A 54 1.96 -9.90 7.46
C LEU A 54 2.97 -10.00 8.60
N THR A 55 2.66 -9.43 9.77
CA THR A 55 3.54 -9.48 10.95
C THR A 55 3.74 -10.91 11.46
N LEU A 56 2.76 -11.79 11.28
CA LEU A 56 2.88 -13.20 11.65
C LEU A 56 3.66 -14.02 10.61
N ALA A 57 3.75 -13.52 9.38
CA ALA A 57 4.37 -14.23 8.26
C ALA A 57 5.88 -13.93 8.09
N ILE A 58 6.42 -12.91 8.76
CA ILE A 58 7.84 -12.50 8.69
C ILE A 58 8.50 -12.53 10.07
#